data_AF-A0A3S0AWU4-F1
#
_entry.id   AF-A0A3S0AWU4-F1
#
_cell.length_a   1.000
_cell.length_b   1.000
_cell.length_c   1.000
_cell.angle_alpha   90.00
_cell.angle_beta   90.00
_cell.angle_gamma   90.00
#
_symmetry.space_group_name_H-M   'P 1'
#
loop_
_entity.id
_entity.type
_entity.pdbx_description
1 polymer ?
#
loop_
_entity_poly.entity_id
_entity_poly.type
_entity_poly.pdbx_seq_one_letter_code
_entity_poly.pdbx_strand_id
1 'polypeptide(L)'
;MLSQESLKQIDKELAKYPAERNRSAVMSALRIAQTELGWLSTDTIAFVADYIRIPATQAMEVATFYGMYNLKPVGKYKLAVCTNLPCALRGGVNTAEY
;
A
#
# COMPACT_ATOMS: atom_id res chain seq x y z
N MET A 1 14.63 6.71 -0.51
CA MET A 1 14.04 7.52 -1.59
C MET A 1 13.64 6.58 -2.73
N LEU A 2 12.51 6.83 -3.39
CA LEU A 2 12.02 5.97 -4.48
C LEU A 2 12.83 6.17 -5.76
N SER A 3 12.88 5.12 -6.59
CA SER A 3 13.50 5.18 -7.92
C SER A 3 12.75 6.11 -8.88
N GLN A 4 13.46 6.63 -9.88
CA GLN A 4 12.86 7.47 -10.93
C GLN A 4 11.76 6.75 -11.71
N GLU A 5 11.85 5.42 -11.84
CA GLU A 5 10.82 4.61 -12.49
C GLU A 5 9.51 4.61 -11.67
N SER A 6 9.60 4.41 -10.36
CA SER A 6 8.44 4.49 -9.47
C SER A 6 7.83 5.89 -9.46
N LEU A 7 8.64 6.95 -9.47
CA LEU A 7 8.13 8.33 -9.54
C LEU A 7 7.32 8.57 -10.83
N LYS A 8 7.81 8.11 -11.99
CA LYS A 8 7.05 8.17 -13.25
C LYS A 8 5.73 7.39 -13.20
N GLN A 9 5.72 6.24 -12.54
CA GLN A 9 4.50 5.47 -12.34
C GLN A 9 3.51 6.23 -11.46
N ILE A 10 3.98 6.90 -10.41
CA ILE A 10 3.14 7.75 -9.55
C ILE A 10 2.57 8.93 -10.35
N ASP A 11 3.37 9.58 -11.19
CA ASP A 11 2.91 10.68 -12.06
C ASP A 11 1.81 10.22 -13.02
N LYS A 12 1.95 9.01 -13.58
CA LYS A 12 0.93 8.41 -14.44
C LYS A 12 -0.38 8.16 -13.68
N GLU A 13 -0.31 7.77 -12.41
CA GLU A 13 -1.50 7.58 -11.56
C GLU A 13 -2.12 8.92 -11.15
N LEU A 14 -1.31 9.94 -10.88
CA LEU A 14 -1.77 11.31 -10.63
C LEU A 14 -2.53 11.91 -11.81
N ALA A 15 -2.01 11.71 -13.03
CA ALA A 15 -2.61 12.24 -14.26
C ALA A 15 -4.02 11.70 -14.56
N LYS A 16 -4.49 10.65 -13.85
CA LYS A 16 -5.86 10.14 -13.97
C LYS A 16 -6.89 11.03 -13.29
N TYR A 17 -6.45 11.97 -12.45
CA TYR A 17 -7.32 12.81 -11.64
C TYR A 17 -7.11 14.31 -11.95
N PRO A 18 -8.12 15.16 -11.73
CA PRO A 18 -7.95 16.61 -11.78
C PRO A 18 -6.86 17.09 -10.81
N ALA A 19 -6.18 18.18 -11.15
CA ALA A 19 -5.05 18.71 -10.38
C ALA A 19 -5.43 19.10 -8.94
N GLU A 20 -6.68 19.49 -8.68
CA GLU A 20 -7.15 19.81 -7.32
C GLU A 20 -7.47 18.55 -6.49
N ARG A 21 -7.39 17.34 -7.09
CA ARG A 21 -7.83 16.07 -6.50
C ARG A 21 -6.72 15.02 -6.41
N ASN A 22 -5.46 15.45 -6.26
CA ASN A 22 -4.30 14.56 -6.11
C ASN A 22 -4.46 13.51 -5.01
N ARG A 23 -5.23 13.80 -3.94
CA ARG A 23 -5.56 12.84 -2.88
C ARG A 23 -6.11 11.52 -3.42
N SER A 24 -6.82 11.53 -4.55
CA SER A 24 -7.41 10.33 -5.16
C SER A 24 -6.34 9.31 -5.59
N ALA A 25 -5.11 9.75 -5.87
CA ALA A 25 -4.01 8.89 -6.30
C ALA A 25 -3.25 8.24 -5.13
N VAL A 26 -3.54 8.60 -3.87
CA VAL A 26 -2.76 8.17 -2.69
C VAL A 26 -2.65 6.65 -2.58
N MET A 27 -3.73 5.91 -2.88
CA MET A 27 -3.71 4.46 -2.80
C MET A 27 -2.74 3.85 -3.82
N SER A 28 -2.80 4.32 -5.07
CA SER A 28 -1.89 3.88 -6.14
C SER A 28 -0.45 4.26 -5.82
N ALA A 29 -0.21 5.47 -5.31
CA ALA A 29 1.13 5.96 -5.01
C ALA A 29 1.79 5.15 -3.88
N LEU A 30 1.06 4.89 -2.78
CA LEU A 30 1.54 4.03 -1.70
C LEU A 30 1.76 2.58 -2.16
N ARG A 31 0.92 2.06 -3.06
CA ARG A 31 1.10 0.71 -3.63
C ARG A 31 2.39 0.61 -4.44
N ILE A 32 2.70 1.62 -5.27
CA ILE A 32 3.94 1.67 -6.05
C ILE A 32 5.16 1.70 -5.12
N ALA A 33 5.15 2.59 -4.11
CA ALA A 33 6.21 2.67 -3.13
C ALA A 33 6.44 1.35 -2.38
N GLN A 34 5.36 0.67 -1.97
CA GLN A 34 5.44 -0.64 -1.33
C GLN A 34 5.96 -1.72 -2.28
N THR A 35 5.63 -1.65 -3.57
CA THR A 35 6.09 -2.63 -4.56
C THR A 35 7.61 -2.56 -4.72
N GLU A 36 8.18 -1.36 -4.70
CA GLU A 36 9.63 -1.17 -4.75
C GLU A 36 10.34 -1.57 -3.44
N LEU A 37 9.80 -1.17 -2.29
CA LEU A 37 10.48 -1.29 -1.00
C LEU A 37 10.07 -2.52 -0.18
N GLY A 38 9.03 -3.25 -0.59
CA GLY A 38 8.45 -4.41 0.10
C GLY A 38 7.51 -4.05 1.26
N TRP A 39 7.67 -2.86 1.85
CA TRP A 39 6.86 -2.34 2.96
C TRP A 39 6.92 -0.81 3.00
N LEU A 40 6.09 -0.19 3.84
CA LEU A 40 5.96 1.25 3.98
C LEU A 40 6.39 1.70 5.39
N SER A 41 7.53 2.37 5.47
CA SER A 41 7.93 3.11 6.67
C SER A 41 7.16 4.43 6.78
N THR A 42 7.12 5.02 7.98
CA THR A 42 6.53 6.35 8.19
C THR A 42 7.16 7.41 7.28
N ASP A 43 8.48 7.36 7.10
CA ASP A 43 9.21 8.28 6.23
C ASP A 43 8.84 8.08 4.75
N THR A 44 8.64 6.83 4.32
CA THR A 44 8.17 6.51 2.96
C THR A 44 6.77 7.08 2.73
N ILE A 45 5.86 6.92 3.69
CA ILE A 45 4.48 7.43 3.58
C ILE A 45 4.48 8.96 3.52
N ALA A 46 5.27 9.61 4.39
CA ALA A 46 5.42 11.07 4.39
C ALA A 46 6.02 11.58 3.07
N PHE A 47 7.05 10.90 2.55
CA PHE A 47 7.66 11.22 1.25
C PHE A 47 6.64 11.13 0.10
N VAL A 48 5.86 10.05 0.05
CA VAL A 48 4.83 9.88 -0.99
C VAL A 48 3.75 10.96 -0.87
N ALA A 49 3.34 11.29 0.35
CA ALA A 49 2.35 12.33 0.60
C ALA A 49 2.83 13.71 0.10
N ASP A 50 4.08 14.07 0.42
CA ASP A 50 4.72 15.29 -0.05
C ASP A 50 4.81 15.32 -1.59
N TYR A 51 5.26 14.21 -2.20
CA TYR A 51 5.38 14.08 -3.65
C TYR A 51 4.05 14.32 -4.38
N ILE A 52 2.95 13.77 -3.86
CA ILE A 52 1.60 13.97 -4.43
C ILE A 52 0.89 15.23 -3.89
N ARG A 53 1.55 16.03 -3.06
CA ARG A 53 1.09 17.29 -2.49
C ARG A 53 -0.17 17.16 -1.61
N ILE A 54 -0.18 16.18 -0.71
CA ILE A 54 -1.20 16.05 0.33
C ILE A 54 -0.58 16.03 1.73
N PRO A 55 -1.34 16.35 2.79
CA PRO A 55 -0.85 16.19 4.16
C PRO A 55 -0.46 14.73 4.47
N ALA A 56 0.67 14.53 5.14
CA ALA A 56 1.14 13.21 5.56
C ALA A 56 0.11 12.45 6.40
N THR A 57 -0.69 13.16 7.20
CA THR A 57 -1.79 12.57 7.99
C THR A 57 -2.81 11.84 7.12
N GLN A 58 -3.19 12.41 5.98
CA GLN A 58 -4.14 11.78 5.06
C GLN A 58 -3.59 10.51 4.42
N ALA A 59 -2.29 10.48 4.12
CA ALA A 59 -1.63 9.28 3.61
C ALA A 59 -1.51 8.20 4.71
N MET A 60 -1.20 8.60 5.94
CA MET A 60 -1.16 7.71 7.11
C MET A 60 -2.52 7.10 7.42
N GLU A 61 -3.61 7.87 7.34
CA GLU A 61 -4.99 7.37 7.50
C GLU A 61 -5.28 6.25 6.49
N VAL A 62 -4.94 6.45 5.22
CA VAL A 62 -5.13 5.43 4.17
C VAL A 62 -4.24 4.21 4.41
N ALA A 63 -2.97 4.43 4.74
CA ALA A 63 -2.00 3.37 4.96
C ALA A 63 -2.36 2.48 6.16
N THR A 64 -3.00 3.05 7.18
CA THR A 64 -3.45 2.31 8.39
C THR A 64 -4.83 1.69 8.22
N PHE A 65 -5.69 2.24 7.36
CA PHE A 65 -7.03 1.71 7.09
C PHE A 65 -7.01 0.42 6.24
N TYR A 66 -6.19 0.38 5.19
CA TYR A 66 -6.15 -0.78 4.28
C TYR A 66 -5.07 -1.79 4.68
N GLY A 67 -5.47 -2.97 5.15
CA GLY A 67 -4.56 -4.04 5.59
C GLY A 67 -3.65 -4.67 4.52
N MET A 68 -3.76 -4.24 3.26
CA MET A 68 -2.83 -4.61 2.19
C MET A 68 -1.50 -3.86 2.28
N TYR A 69 -1.47 -2.70 2.96
CA TYR A 69 -0.24 -1.98 3.23
C TYR A 69 0.50 -2.61 4.41
N ASN A 70 1.76 -2.97 4.17
CA ASN A 70 2.67 -3.52 5.17
C ASN A 70 3.37 -2.35 5.87
N LEU A 71 2.95 -2.01 7.08
CA LEU A 71 3.57 -0.94 7.88
C LEU A 71 4.80 -1.39 8.68
N LYS A 72 5.18 -2.66 8.50
CA LYS A 72 6.36 -3.30 9.09
C LYS A 72 7.04 -4.17 8.04
N PRO A 73 8.36 -4.43 8.15
CA PRO A 73 9.04 -5.35 7.25
C PRO A 73 8.35 -6.72 7.24
N VAL A 74 8.21 -7.30 6.04
CA VAL A 74 7.67 -8.64 5.82
C VAL A 74 8.69 -9.51 5.10
N GLY A 75 8.51 -10.84 5.16
CA GLY A 75 9.34 -11.77 4.40
C GLY A 75 9.13 -11.66 2.89
N LYS A 76 9.98 -12.33 2.11
CA LYS A 76 9.89 -12.40 0.63
C LYS A 76 8.51 -12.87 0.15
N TYR A 77 7.89 -13.77 0.90
CA TYR A 77 6.55 -14.28 0.62
C TYR A 77 5.64 -13.98 1.82
N LYS A 78 4.61 -13.16 1.61
CA LYS A 78 3.54 -12.92 2.59
C LYS A 78 2.38 -13.86 2.27
N LEU A 79 2.27 -14.95 3.02
CA LEU A 79 1.17 -15.90 2.88
C LEU A 79 -0.07 -15.37 3.61
N ALA A 80 -1.22 -15.37 2.93
CA ALA A 80 -2.51 -15.02 3.51
C ALA A 80 -3.49 -16.17 3.27
N VAL A 81 -3.83 -16.89 4.34
CA VAL A 81 -4.77 -18.02 4.27
C VAL A 81 -6.16 -17.53 4.63
N CYS A 82 -7.13 -17.83 3.76
CA CYS A 82 -8.53 -17.53 4.02
C CYS A 82 -9.07 -18.46 5.12
N THR A 83 -9.57 -17.88 6.21
CA THR A 83 -10.24 -18.60 7.31
C THR A 83 -11.70 -18.18 7.49
N ASN A 84 -12.26 -17.44 6.53
CA ASN A 84 -13.69 -17.08 6.55
C ASN A 84 -14.57 -18.33 6.36
N LEU A 85 -15.86 -18.24 6.70
CA LEU A 85 -16.77 -19.38 6.83
C LEU A 85 -16.70 -20.38 5.65
N PRO A 86 -16.78 -19.99 4.37
CA PRO A 86 -16.68 -20.97 3.27
C PRO A 86 -15.34 -21.70 3.22
N CYS A 87 -14.24 -21.00 3.50
CA CYS A 87 -12.89 -21.57 3.54
C CYS A 87 -12.75 -22.50 4.76
N ALA A 88 -13.26 -22.08 5.92
CA ALA A 88 -13.24 -22.88 7.15
C ALA A 88 -13.99 -24.20 6.99
N LEU A 89 -15.17 -24.19 6.34
CA LEU A 89 -15.95 -25.40 6.02
C LEU A 89 -15.20 -26.37 5.08
N ARG A 90 -14.15 -25.92 4.40
CA ARG A 90 -13.30 -26.70 3.50
C ARG A 90 -11.89 -26.94 4.06
N GLY A 91 -11.66 -26.70 5.36
CA GLY A 91 -10.38 -26.97 6.02
C GLY A 91 -9.40 -25.79 6.06
N GLY A 92 -9.83 -24.57 5.71
CA GLY A 92 -8.95 -23.40 5.65
C GLY A 92 -8.30 -23.01 6.99
N VAL A 93 -8.95 -23.32 8.13
CA VAL A 93 -8.34 -23.12 9.46
C VAL A 93 -7.17 -24.08 9.67
N ASN A 94 -7.34 -25.36 9.34
CA ASN A 94 -6.27 -26.36 9.43
C ASN A 94 -5.08 -26.00 8.55
N THR A 95 -5.32 -25.46 7.35
CA THR A 95 -4.24 -24.96 6.46
C THR A 95 -3.46 -23.81 7.09
N ALA A 96 -4.07 -22.98 7.93
CA ALA A 96 -3.40 -21.84 8.57
C ALA A 96 -2.54 -22.24 9.78
N GLU A 97 -2.74 -23.44 10.33
CA GLU A 97 -2.02 -23.96 11.51
C GLU A 97 -0.77 -24.78 11.16
N TYR A 98 -0.57 -25.10 9.89
CA TYR A 98 0.57 -25.89 9.38
C TYR A 98 1.81 -25.02 9.17
#